data_AF-A0A9X2LKL6-F1
#
_entry.id   AF-A0A9X2LKL6-F1
#
_cell.length_a   1.000
_cell.length_b   1.000
_cell.length_c   1.000
_cell.angle_alpha   90.00
_cell.angle_beta   90.00
_cell.angle_gamma   90.00
#
_symmetry.space_group_name_H-M   'P 1'
#
loop_
_entity.id
_entity.type
_entity.pdbx_description
1 polymer ?
#
loop_
_entity_poly.entity_id
_entity_poly.type
_entity_poly.pdbx_seq_one_letter_code
_entity_poly.pdbx_strand_id
1 'polypeptide(L)'
;MSQVLYSERSWNPLARTVELTEEQLRRGGRATPLSELNLGAMAEAFLRSCWLGAGGAERPLERFADGPGIVPVIRVTGTSTPVKVREAAVFARTLGELAVRQCGGPGQVAALEARARAEGVPLWIARRYAPGPAGPVAVAVDRRLVRVDVWGPGAPAVRIRAPHGFYRESPGPSNGLHLTVGDVSAELSLKKKLRKSKSSVEVRLHGQHWVLRRENTASSWLLRNEQRVALLTRPPRRPVLEPGAVLLPLAHVQYESPDPLDAVMAQVFAVAFGLGDTTGYARFRAERQRPVHGGEPIATDAGWDRPWFTNLGRGSDDNEPGGGDGWGADGGDSGDSGGGGDGGGDGGGGGDGGGGGGD
;
A
#
# COMPACT_ATOMS: atom_id res chain seq x y z
N MET A 1 29.23 -13.58 -15.24
CA MET A 1 29.70 -12.53 -14.31
C MET A 1 28.98 -11.26 -14.70
N SER A 2 28.12 -10.71 -13.85
CA SER A 2 27.41 -9.46 -14.14
C SER A 2 28.37 -8.27 -14.08
N GLN A 3 28.25 -7.34 -15.03
CA GLN A 3 29.07 -6.14 -15.07
C GLN A 3 28.76 -5.24 -13.87
N VAL A 4 29.80 -4.81 -13.15
CA VAL A 4 29.66 -3.82 -12.08
C VAL A 4 29.56 -2.43 -12.71
N LEU A 5 28.46 -1.73 -12.43
CA LEU A 5 28.15 -0.42 -13.00
C LEU A 5 28.43 0.72 -12.02
N TYR A 6 28.28 0.45 -10.72
CA TYR A 6 28.65 1.35 -9.64
C TYR A 6 29.13 0.51 -8.45
N SER A 7 30.19 0.94 -7.76
CA SER A 7 30.65 0.30 -6.53
C SER A 7 31.40 1.29 -5.65
N GLU A 8 31.14 1.21 -4.34
CA GLU A 8 31.85 2.01 -3.36
C GLU A 8 33.01 1.23 -2.75
N ARG A 9 34.21 1.82 -2.74
CA ARG A 9 35.39 1.23 -2.12
C ARG A 9 35.48 1.59 -0.64
N SER A 10 35.68 0.61 0.22
CA SER A 10 35.93 0.84 1.65
C SER A 10 37.04 -0.06 2.15
N TRP A 11 37.97 0.51 2.91
CA TRP A 11 39.00 -0.25 3.65
C TRP A 11 38.44 -0.88 4.93
N ASN A 12 37.26 -0.43 5.39
CA ASN A 12 36.54 -1.04 6.51
C ASN A 12 35.65 -2.19 5.98
N PRO A 13 35.89 -3.45 6.40
CA PRO A 13 35.11 -4.60 5.96
C PRO A 13 33.66 -4.60 6.47
N LEU A 14 33.34 -3.78 7.47
CA LEU A 14 31.98 -3.61 8.01
C LEU A 14 31.23 -2.42 7.38
N ALA A 15 31.86 -1.69 6.45
CA ALA A 15 31.20 -0.57 5.81
C ALA A 15 30.01 -1.07 4.97
N ARG A 16 28.86 -0.43 5.16
CA ARG A 16 27.69 -0.67 4.33
C ARG A 16 27.89 0.06 3.00
N THR A 17 28.60 -0.58 2.08
CA THR A 17 28.82 -0.06 0.73
C THR A 17 27.64 -0.35 -0.17
N VAL A 18 27.50 0.46 -1.22
CA VAL A 18 26.54 0.25 -2.30
C VAL A 18 27.26 -0.26 -3.54
N GLU A 19 26.65 -1.24 -4.19
CA GLU A 19 27.09 -1.80 -5.46
C GLU A 19 25.87 -2.04 -6.35
N LEU A 20 25.96 -1.60 -7.60
CA LEU A 20 24.96 -1.81 -8.64
C LEU A 20 25.59 -2.64 -9.75
N THR A 21 24.93 -3.75 -10.09
CA THR A 21 25.23 -4.55 -11.27
C THR A 21 24.03 -4.57 -12.20
N GLU A 22 24.16 -5.23 -13.35
CA GLU A 22 23.04 -5.45 -14.27
C GLU A 22 21.92 -6.35 -13.72
N GLU A 23 22.18 -7.07 -12.63
CA GLU A 23 21.25 -8.07 -12.08
C GLU A 23 20.67 -7.66 -10.72
N GLN A 24 21.42 -6.88 -9.93
CA GLN A 24 21.01 -6.55 -8.57
C GLN A 24 21.58 -5.23 -8.06
N LEU A 25 20.91 -4.67 -7.07
CA LEU A 25 21.39 -3.60 -6.20
C LEU A 25 21.76 -4.20 -4.84
N ARG A 26 23.03 -4.08 -4.45
CA ARG A 26 23.53 -4.45 -3.12
C ARG A 26 23.73 -3.19 -2.28
N ARG A 27 23.19 -3.19 -1.06
CA ARG A 27 23.37 -2.13 -0.06
C ARG A 27 23.67 -2.74 1.31
N GLY A 28 24.92 -2.59 1.76
CA GLY A 28 25.42 -3.29 2.93
C GLY A 28 25.21 -4.81 2.81
N GLY A 29 24.56 -5.42 3.81
CA GLY A 29 24.29 -6.87 3.81
C GLY A 29 23.09 -7.33 2.98
N ARG A 30 22.41 -6.44 2.25
CA ARG A 30 21.20 -6.77 1.49
C ARG A 30 21.43 -6.65 -0.01
N ALA A 31 21.11 -7.71 -0.75
CA ALA A 31 21.01 -7.69 -2.20
C ALA A 31 19.54 -7.70 -2.63
N THR A 32 19.19 -6.89 -3.63
CA THR A 32 17.84 -6.80 -4.21
C THR A 32 17.96 -6.99 -5.72
N PRO A 33 17.38 -8.05 -6.30
CA PRO A 33 17.33 -8.22 -7.74
C PRO A 33 16.69 -7.01 -8.43
N LEU A 34 17.17 -6.63 -9.61
CA LEU A 34 16.56 -5.52 -10.36
C LEU A 34 15.11 -5.81 -10.76
N SER A 35 14.72 -7.08 -10.89
CA SER A 35 13.33 -7.49 -11.10
C SER A 35 12.39 -7.16 -9.93
N GLU A 36 12.92 -6.91 -8.74
CA GLU A 36 12.16 -6.42 -7.59
C GLU A 36 12.07 -4.88 -7.54
N LEU A 37 12.82 -4.19 -8.41
CA LEU A 37 12.78 -2.74 -8.52
C LEU A 37 11.76 -2.30 -9.58
N ASN A 38 11.09 -1.18 -9.34
CA ASN A 38 10.21 -0.57 -10.32
C ASN A 38 11.04 0.26 -11.31
N LEU A 39 11.78 -0.42 -12.16
CA LEU A 39 12.65 0.21 -13.16
C LEU A 39 11.85 1.11 -14.11
N GLY A 40 10.63 0.71 -14.50
CA GLY A 40 9.77 1.50 -15.38
C GLY A 40 9.44 2.87 -14.79
N ALA A 41 9.10 2.93 -13.50
CA ALA A 41 8.83 4.20 -12.83
C ALA A 41 10.08 5.07 -12.67
N MET A 42 11.23 4.49 -12.35
CA MET A 42 12.48 5.24 -12.21
C MET A 42 13.01 5.73 -13.57
N ALA A 43 12.91 4.91 -14.61
CA ALA A 43 13.31 5.26 -15.97
C ALA A 43 12.45 6.41 -16.53
N GLU A 44 11.14 6.38 -16.29
CA GLU A 44 10.22 7.44 -16.72
C GLU A 44 10.59 8.79 -16.08
N ALA A 45 10.77 8.83 -14.76
CA ALA A 45 11.19 10.05 -14.08
C ALA A 45 12.57 10.54 -14.55
N PHE A 46 13.51 9.60 -14.75
CA PHE A 46 14.87 9.90 -15.23
C PHE A 46 14.87 10.57 -16.61
N LEU A 47 14.04 10.07 -17.54
CA LEU A 47 13.91 10.66 -18.88
C LEU A 47 13.31 12.06 -18.87
N ARG A 48 12.58 12.44 -17.81
CA ARG A 48 12.11 13.81 -17.55
C ARG A 48 13.10 14.66 -16.74
N SER A 49 14.37 14.24 -16.67
CA SER A 49 15.42 14.89 -15.88
C SER A 49 15.09 15.01 -14.39
N CYS A 50 14.28 14.08 -13.87
CA CYS A 50 13.85 14.01 -12.48
C CYS A 50 14.23 12.66 -11.85
N TRP A 51 14.11 12.58 -10.53
CA TRP A 51 14.23 11.33 -9.79
C TRP A 51 13.06 11.15 -8.84
N LEU A 52 12.53 9.93 -8.87
CA LEU A 52 11.37 9.52 -8.11
C LEU A 52 11.75 9.18 -6.67
N GLY A 53 11.00 9.72 -5.73
CA GLY A 53 11.15 9.53 -4.29
C GLY A 53 9.91 8.95 -3.62
N ALA A 54 9.86 9.11 -2.31
CA ALA A 54 8.76 8.65 -1.47
C ALA A 54 7.39 9.14 -1.95
N GLY A 55 6.40 8.25 -2.01
CA GLY A 55 4.99 8.61 -2.28
C GLY A 55 4.77 9.31 -3.62
N GLY A 56 5.63 9.07 -4.61
CA GLY A 56 5.54 9.70 -5.92
C GLY A 56 6.14 11.11 -6.00
N ALA A 57 6.79 11.60 -4.94
CA ALA A 57 7.48 12.89 -4.98
C ALA A 57 8.63 12.86 -6.00
N GLU A 58 8.88 13.95 -6.69
CA GLU A 58 9.94 14.04 -7.69
C GLU A 58 10.89 15.20 -7.41
N ARG A 59 12.17 14.99 -7.76
CA ARG A 59 13.22 16.00 -7.62
C ARG A 59 14.04 16.08 -8.91
N PRO A 60 14.37 17.28 -9.42
CA PRO A 60 15.25 17.42 -10.57
C PRO A 60 16.62 16.75 -10.31
N LEU A 61 17.18 16.08 -11.32
CA LEU A 61 18.46 15.39 -11.21
C LEU A 61 19.62 16.33 -10.86
N GLU A 62 19.54 17.59 -11.28
CA GLU A 62 20.54 18.62 -10.98
C GLU A 62 20.64 18.96 -9.48
N ARG A 63 19.62 18.61 -8.68
CA ARG A 63 19.65 18.82 -7.22
C ARG A 63 20.44 17.76 -6.46
N PHE A 64 20.89 16.69 -7.12
CA PHE A 64 21.79 15.74 -6.47
C PHE A 64 23.19 16.35 -6.35
N ALA A 65 23.74 16.32 -5.14
CA ALA A 65 25.13 16.69 -4.94
C ALA A 65 26.06 15.68 -5.63
N ASP A 66 27.21 16.17 -6.12
CA ASP A 66 28.28 15.32 -6.67
C ASP A 66 28.97 14.43 -5.60
N GLY A 67 28.60 14.60 -4.32
CA GLY A 67 29.13 13.84 -3.19
C GLY A 67 28.09 12.97 -2.48
N PRO A 68 28.29 12.67 -1.18
CA PRO A 68 27.43 11.77 -0.44
C PRO A 68 25.99 12.27 -0.35
N GLY A 69 25.04 11.36 -0.49
CA GLY A 69 23.62 11.70 -0.45
C GLY A 69 22.71 10.49 -0.35
N ILE A 70 21.41 10.75 -0.41
CA ILE A 70 20.36 9.74 -0.39
C ILE A 70 19.71 9.70 -1.77
N VAL A 71 19.67 8.53 -2.38
CA VAL A 71 18.93 8.25 -3.61
C VAL A 71 17.82 7.25 -3.27
N PRO A 72 16.54 7.65 -3.30
CA PRO A 72 15.44 6.73 -3.11
C PRO A 72 15.40 5.69 -4.24
N VAL A 73 15.15 4.43 -3.89
CA VAL A 73 14.96 3.35 -4.86
C VAL A 73 13.57 2.77 -4.68
N ILE A 74 12.84 2.68 -5.80
CA ILE A 74 11.45 2.26 -5.81
C ILE A 74 11.36 0.76 -6.12
N ARG A 75 10.63 0.01 -5.29
CA ARG A 75 10.35 -1.41 -5.49
C ARG A 75 9.08 -1.61 -6.31
N VAL A 76 8.90 -2.78 -6.92
CA VAL A 76 7.67 -3.15 -7.68
C VAL A 76 6.40 -3.11 -6.83
N THR A 77 6.55 -3.11 -5.50
CA THR A 77 5.49 -2.92 -4.49
C THR A 77 5.03 -1.46 -4.35
N GLY A 78 5.70 -0.52 -5.01
CA GLY A 78 5.53 0.92 -4.84
C GLY A 78 6.21 1.49 -3.59
N THR A 79 6.93 0.65 -2.85
CA THR A 79 7.73 1.08 -1.70
C THR A 79 8.91 1.93 -2.17
N SER A 80 9.18 3.04 -1.48
CA SER A 80 10.41 3.81 -1.62
C SER A 80 11.38 3.48 -0.48
N THR A 81 12.61 3.14 -0.86
CA THR A 81 13.68 2.79 0.07
C THR A 81 14.85 3.74 -0.09
N PRO A 82 15.23 4.52 0.93
CA PRO A 82 16.39 5.41 0.84
C PRO A 82 17.70 4.60 0.78
N VAL A 83 18.53 4.90 -0.22
CA VAL A 83 19.88 4.34 -0.37
C VAL A 83 20.90 5.45 -0.13
N LYS A 84 21.70 5.30 0.93
CA LYS A 84 22.82 6.21 1.21
C LYS A 84 23.99 5.82 0.34
N VAL A 85 24.46 6.76 -0.46
CA VAL A 85 25.55 6.58 -1.42
C VAL A 85 26.59 7.67 -1.27
N ARG A 86 27.83 7.38 -1.68
CA ARG A 86 28.95 8.33 -1.62
C ARG A 86 28.98 9.32 -2.78
N GLU A 87 28.40 8.96 -3.92
CA GLU A 87 28.32 9.81 -5.11
C GLU A 87 26.88 9.78 -5.63
N ALA A 88 26.02 10.61 -5.04
CA ALA A 88 24.57 10.52 -5.27
C ALA A 88 24.18 10.83 -6.72
N ALA A 89 24.77 11.87 -7.30
CA ALA A 89 24.53 12.23 -8.70
C ALA A 89 24.99 11.11 -9.66
N VAL A 90 26.14 10.49 -9.41
CA VAL A 90 26.66 9.38 -10.24
C VAL A 90 25.75 8.16 -10.11
N PHE A 91 25.42 7.75 -8.90
CA PHE A 91 24.55 6.59 -8.67
C PHE A 91 23.17 6.75 -9.31
N ALA A 92 22.52 7.91 -9.14
CA ALA A 92 21.21 8.18 -9.73
C ALA A 92 21.25 8.13 -11.26
N ARG A 93 22.28 8.74 -11.89
CA ARG A 93 22.49 8.66 -13.34
C ARG A 93 22.69 7.23 -13.81
N THR A 94 23.60 6.47 -13.19
CA THR A 94 23.91 5.09 -13.58
C THR A 94 22.68 4.18 -13.44
N LEU A 95 21.92 4.30 -12.35
CA LEU A 95 20.70 3.53 -12.14
C LEU A 95 19.59 3.94 -13.13
N GLY A 96 19.44 5.23 -13.42
CA GLY A 96 18.48 5.73 -14.40
C GLY A 96 18.75 5.22 -15.82
N GLU A 97 20.00 5.31 -16.27
CA GLU A 97 20.43 4.78 -17.57
C GLU A 97 20.23 3.25 -17.65
N LEU A 98 20.57 2.53 -16.57
CA LEU A 98 20.34 1.10 -16.48
C LEU A 98 18.84 0.77 -16.55
N ALA A 99 18.00 1.52 -15.83
CA ALA A 99 16.56 1.32 -15.83
C ALA A 99 15.97 1.51 -17.23
N VAL A 100 16.40 2.56 -17.96
CA VAL A 100 15.99 2.78 -19.36
C VAL A 100 16.40 1.59 -20.25
N ARG A 101 17.64 1.11 -20.14
CA ARG A 101 18.11 -0.06 -20.92
C ARG A 101 17.32 -1.33 -20.60
N GLN A 102 17.12 -1.64 -19.33
CA GLN A 102 16.39 -2.83 -18.87
C GLN A 102 14.90 -2.78 -19.22
N CYS A 103 14.34 -1.58 -19.33
CA CYS A 103 12.99 -1.40 -19.85
C CYS A 103 12.89 -1.55 -21.38
N GLY A 104 13.98 -1.74 -22.12
CA GLY A 104 13.97 -1.83 -23.59
C GLY A 104 14.14 -0.49 -24.32
N GLY A 105 14.61 0.54 -23.61
CA GLY A 105 14.92 1.86 -24.17
C GLY A 105 13.79 2.90 -24.03
N PRO A 106 14.04 4.15 -24.46
CA PRO A 106 13.11 5.27 -24.24
C PRO A 106 11.70 5.06 -24.84
N GLY A 107 11.61 4.41 -26.00
CA GLY A 107 10.32 4.14 -26.65
C GLY A 107 9.42 3.22 -25.81
N GLN A 108 9.99 2.20 -25.18
CA GLN A 108 9.23 1.30 -24.30
C GLN A 108 8.85 1.98 -22.98
N VAL A 109 9.70 2.88 -22.45
CA VAL A 109 9.35 3.70 -21.29
C VAL A 109 8.19 4.66 -21.62
N ALA A 110 8.19 5.29 -22.80
CA ALA A 110 7.08 6.12 -23.26
C ALA A 110 5.77 5.33 -23.41
N ALA A 111 5.84 4.07 -23.86
CA ALA A 111 4.67 3.18 -23.92
C ALA A 111 4.12 2.86 -22.52
N LEU A 112 4.99 2.64 -21.53
CA LEU A 112 4.60 2.47 -20.12
C LEU A 112 3.93 3.74 -19.58
N GLU A 113 4.50 4.92 -19.87
CA GLU A 113 3.93 6.21 -19.47
C GLU A 113 2.54 6.42 -20.09
N ALA A 114 2.39 6.18 -21.40
CA ALA A 114 1.11 6.29 -22.10
C ALA A 114 0.05 5.37 -21.49
N ARG A 115 0.44 4.13 -21.14
CA ARG A 115 -0.42 3.19 -20.43
C ARG A 115 -0.82 3.72 -19.04
N ALA A 116 0.14 4.19 -18.24
CA ALA A 116 -0.14 4.75 -16.92
C ALA A 116 -1.10 5.95 -16.98
N ARG A 117 -0.95 6.80 -18.01
CA ARG A 117 -1.85 7.93 -18.27
C ARG A 117 -3.26 7.46 -18.63
N ALA A 118 -3.39 6.47 -19.51
CA ALA A 118 -4.69 5.89 -19.88
C ALA A 118 -5.39 5.21 -18.69
N GLU A 119 -4.63 4.56 -17.80
CA GLU A 119 -5.14 3.99 -16.55
C GLU A 119 -5.49 5.07 -15.51
N GLY A 120 -4.88 6.26 -15.62
CA GLY A 120 -4.93 7.31 -14.60
C GLY A 120 -4.21 6.91 -13.30
N VAL A 121 -3.24 6.01 -13.38
CA VAL A 121 -2.48 5.48 -12.24
C VAL A 121 -0.99 5.70 -12.47
N PRO A 122 -0.26 6.42 -11.59
CA PRO A 122 1.18 6.62 -11.73
C PRO A 122 1.96 5.30 -11.75
N LEU A 123 3.01 5.18 -12.57
CA LEU A 123 3.80 3.94 -12.74
C LEU A 123 4.38 3.39 -11.44
N TRP A 124 4.67 4.26 -10.47
CA TRP A 124 5.27 3.87 -9.21
C TRP A 124 4.32 3.07 -8.31
N ILE A 125 2.99 3.19 -8.50
CA ILE A 125 2.01 2.44 -7.71
C ILE A 125 1.89 1.01 -8.28
N ALA A 126 2.00 -0.01 -7.44
CA ALA A 126 1.89 -1.39 -7.86
C ALA A 126 0.51 -1.73 -8.45
N ARG A 127 0.49 -2.42 -9.60
CA ARG A 127 -0.73 -3.07 -10.13
C ARG A 127 -0.75 -4.53 -9.69
N ARG A 128 -1.89 -4.96 -9.16
CA ARG A 128 -2.23 -6.37 -8.93
C ARG A 128 -3.42 -6.73 -9.80
N TYR A 129 -3.54 -8.00 -10.17
CA TYR A 129 -4.60 -8.47 -11.05
C TYR A 129 -5.37 -9.59 -10.36
N ALA A 130 -6.69 -9.54 -10.50
CA ALA A 130 -7.58 -10.63 -10.15
C ALA A 130 -8.33 -11.09 -11.41
N PRO A 131 -8.70 -12.39 -11.51
CA PRO A 131 -9.64 -12.80 -12.55
C PRO A 131 -10.99 -12.09 -12.35
N GLY A 132 -11.73 -11.89 -13.44
CA GLY A 132 -13.07 -11.33 -13.46
C GLY A 132 -13.88 -11.92 -14.62
N PRO A 133 -15.22 -11.79 -14.60
CA PRO A 133 -16.11 -12.42 -15.59
C PRO A 133 -15.87 -11.92 -17.03
N ALA A 134 -15.43 -10.67 -17.21
CA ALA A 134 -15.10 -10.09 -18.52
C ALA A 134 -13.57 -10.05 -18.82
N GLY A 135 -12.74 -10.64 -17.96
CA GLY A 135 -11.28 -10.60 -18.04
C GLY A 135 -10.62 -10.07 -16.77
N PRO A 136 -9.29 -9.87 -16.77
CA PRO A 136 -8.55 -9.45 -15.60
C PRO A 136 -8.98 -8.08 -15.07
N VAL A 137 -9.25 -7.99 -13.77
CA VAL A 137 -9.49 -6.75 -13.04
C VAL A 137 -8.18 -6.30 -12.41
N ALA A 138 -7.72 -5.11 -12.80
CA ALA A 138 -6.54 -4.47 -12.26
C ALA A 138 -6.88 -3.67 -11.00
N VAL A 139 -5.99 -3.71 -10.03
CA VAL A 139 -6.11 -3.07 -8.72
C VAL A 139 -4.80 -2.35 -8.39
N ALA A 140 -4.87 -1.06 -8.12
CA ALA A 140 -3.79 -0.26 -7.57
C ALA A 140 -4.22 0.34 -6.23
N VAL A 141 -3.37 0.23 -5.21
CA VAL A 141 -3.68 0.71 -3.86
C VAL A 141 -2.45 1.36 -3.25
N ASP A 142 -2.61 2.56 -2.71
CA ASP A 142 -1.68 3.14 -1.75
C ASP A 142 -2.48 3.59 -0.52
N ARG A 143 -2.26 2.90 0.61
CA ARG A 143 -3.03 3.15 1.84
C ARG A 143 -2.63 4.42 2.56
N ARG A 144 -1.40 4.90 2.30
CA ARG A 144 -0.88 6.12 2.90
C ARG A 144 -1.34 7.35 2.12
N LEU A 145 -1.56 7.24 0.80
CA LEU A 145 -2.24 8.25 -0.01
C LEU A 145 -3.77 8.15 0.03
N VAL A 146 -4.33 7.18 0.78
CA VAL A 146 -5.77 6.89 0.80
C VAL A 146 -6.32 6.75 -0.63
N ARG A 147 -5.62 5.94 -1.43
CA ARG A 147 -5.84 5.80 -2.86
C ARG A 147 -6.15 4.36 -3.22
N VAL A 148 -7.26 4.16 -3.92
CA VAL A 148 -7.62 2.90 -4.57
C VAL A 148 -8.06 3.21 -6.00
N ASP A 149 -7.53 2.48 -6.96
CA ASP A 149 -7.98 2.48 -8.34
C ASP A 149 -8.23 1.04 -8.77
N VAL A 150 -9.43 0.77 -9.28
CA VAL A 150 -9.80 -0.55 -9.81
C VAL A 150 -10.43 -0.38 -11.17
N TRP A 151 -9.98 -1.15 -12.16
CA TRP A 151 -10.49 -1.08 -13.52
C TRP A 151 -10.39 -2.45 -14.19
N GLY A 152 -11.22 -2.67 -15.20
CA GLY A 152 -11.23 -3.92 -15.98
C GLY A 152 -12.05 -3.77 -17.25
N PRO A 153 -12.02 -4.77 -18.14
CA PRO A 153 -12.79 -4.74 -19.39
C PRO A 153 -14.29 -4.59 -19.12
N GLY A 154 -14.97 -3.76 -19.90
CA GLY A 154 -16.42 -3.62 -19.86
C GLY A 154 -17.00 -2.86 -18.66
N ALA A 155 -16.18 -2.23 -17.83
CA ALA A 155 -16.63 -1.40 -16.71
C ALA A 155 -15.83 -0.09 -16.60
N PRO A 156 -16.46 1.01 -16.16
CA PRO A 156 -15.73 2.23 -15.80
C PRO A 156 -14.79 1.98 -14.61
N ALA A 157 -13.69 2.71 -14.55
CA ALA A 157 -12.77 2.65 -13.41
C ALA A 157 -13.48 3.16 -12.14
N VAL A 158 -13.29 2.44 -11.03
CA VAL A 158 -13.80 2.85 -9.72
C VAL A 158 -12.64 3.29 -8.85
N ARG A 159 -12.76 4.49 -8.28
CA ARG A 159 -11.67 5.15 -7.56
C ARG A 159 -12.12 5.56 -6.17
N ILE A 160 -11.26 5.35 -5.18
CA ILE A 160 -11.40 5.95 -3.84
C ILE A 160 -10.25 6.91 -3.63
N ARG A 161 -10.59 8.09 -3.11
CA ARG A 161 -9.66 9.15 -2.67
C ARG A 161 -10.10 9.70 -1.32
N ALA A 162 -9.22 10.42 -0.64
CA ALA A 162 -9.56 11.29 0.48
C ALA A 162 -8.88 12.66 0.30
N PRO A 163 -9.42 13.55 -0.54
CA PRO A 163 -8.83 14.86 -0.84
C PRO A 163 -8.69 15.76 0.40
N HIS A 164 -9.46 15.48 1.46
CA HIS A 164 -9.41 16.20 2.73
C HIS A 164 -8.88 15.33 3.89
N GLY A 165 -8.25 14.20 3.57
CA GLY A 165 -7.77 13.24 4.56
C GLY A 165 -8.84 12.24 5.02
N PHE A 166 -8.37 11.12 5.57
CA PHE A 166 -9.22 10.07 6.13
C PHE A 166 -9.15 10.06 7.66
N TYR A 167 -10.31 10.16 8.28
CA TYR A 167 -10.46 10.24 9.74
C TYR A 167 -11.42 9.14 10.21
N ARG A 168 -10.88 8.12 10.87
CA ARG A 168 -11.64 6.93 11.29
C ARG A 168 -12.86 7.26 12.18
N GLU A 169 -12.77 8.34 12.95
CA GLU A 169 -13.79 8.80 13.90
C GLU A 169 -14.51 10.08 13.43
N SER A 170 -14.43 10.41 12.14
CA SER A 170 -15.17 11.56 11.61
C SER A 170 -16.69 11.33 11.73
N PRO A 171 -17.47 12.39 12.02
CA PRO A 171 -18.92 12.30 12.07
C PRO A 171 -19.57 12.06 10.69
N GLY A 172 -18.83 12.30 9.60
CA GLY A 172 -19.32 12.11 8.24
C GLY A 172 -19.45 10.64 7.86
N PRO A 173 -20.48 10.25 7.08
CA PRO A 173 -20.78 8.84 6.80
C PRO A 173 -19.66 8.10 6.05
N SER A 174 -18.83 8.80 5.27
CA SER A 174 -17.72 8.22 4.51
C SER A 174 -16.36 8.35 5.20
N ASN A 175 -16.28 8.97 6.38
CA ASN A 175 -15.02 9.26 7.07
C ASN A 175 -14.00 10.08 6.24
N GLY A 176 -14.48 10.89 5.29
CA GLY A 176 -13.64 11.69 4.37
C GLY A 176 -13.26 10.98 3.08
N LEU A 177 -13.75 9.75 2.86
CA LEU A 177 -13.56 9.02 1.61
C LEU A 177 -14.55 9.51 0.54
N HIS A 178 -14.04 9.65 -0.67
CA HIS A 178 -14.81 9.94 -1.88
C HIS A 178 -14.65 8.77 -2.85
N LEU A 179 -15.78 8.25 -3.34
CA LEU A 179 -15.81 7.17 -4.33
C LEU A 179 -16.37 7.70 -5.65
N THR A 180 -15.67 7.44 -6.76
CA THR A 180 -16.17 7.73 -8.10
C THR A 180 -16.24 6.46 -8.95
N VAL A 181 -17.23 6.40 -9.82
CA VAL A 181 -17.42 5.35 -10.84
C VAL A 181 -17.35 6.05 -12.21
N GLY A 182 -16.23 5.88 -12.90
CA GLY A 182 -15.85 6.79 -13.99
C GLY A 182 -15.76 8.22 -13.46
N ASP A 183 -16.51 9.12 -14.06
CA ASP A 183 -16.57 10.53 -13.67
C ASP A 183 -17.73 10.85 -12.71
N VAL A 184 -18.52 9.85 -12.31
CA VAL A 184 -19.70 10.05 -11.46
C VAL A 184 -19.37 9.78 -10.00
N SER A 185 -19.65 10.74 -9.12
CA SER A 185 -19.51 10.55 -7.68
C SER A 185 -20.61 9.63 -7.14
N ALA A 186 -20.22 8.66 -6.32
CA ALA A 186 -21.14 7.78 -5.61
C ALA A 186 -21.15 8.11 -4.12
N GLU A 187 -22.32 7.97 -3.48
CA GLU A 187 -22.44 8.17 -2.03
C GLU A 187 -21.89 6.95 -1.30
N LEU A 188 -20.83 7.15 -0.52
CA LEU A 188 -20.22 6.11 0.31
C LEU A 188 -20.62 6.31 1.77
N SER A 189 -21.03 5.23 2.45
CA SER A 189 -21.25 5.25 3.89
C SER A 189 -20.71 4.00 4.58
N LEU A 190 -20.06 4.20 5.73
CA LEU A 190 -19.48 3.17 6.57
C LEU A 190 -20.27 3.14 7.88
N LYS A 191 -20.86 1.98 8.19
CA LYS A 191 -21.65 1.78 9.40
C LYS A 191 -21.00 0.71 10.23
N LYS A 192 -20.30 1.11 11.29
CA LYS A 192 -19.85 0.18 12.32
C LYS A 192 -20.85 0.13 13.47
N LYS A 193 -21.18 -1.09 13.93
CA LYS A 193 -22.05 -1.35 15.08
C LYS A 193 -21.38 -2.37 16.00
N LEU A 194 -21.67 -2.28 17.31
CA LEU A 194 -21.22 -3.27 18.31
C LEU A 194 -21.62 -4.69 17.90
N ARG A 195 -22.88 -4.87 17.49
CA ARG A 195 -23.32 -6.10 16.84
C ARG A 195 -22.74 -6.16 15.42
N LYS A 196 -21.65 -6.91 15.24
CA LYS A 196 -20.91 -7.08 13.98
C LYS A 196 -21.80 -7.40 12.77
N SER A 197 -22.84 -8.22 12.95
CA SER A 197 -23.80 -8.58 11.88
C SER A 197 -24.65 -7.40 11.36
N LYS A 198 -24.70 -6.28 12.09
CA LYS A 198 -25.39 -5.04 11.70
C LYS A 198 -24.42 -4.00 11.11
N SER A 199 -23.12 -4.31 11.00
CA SER A 199 -22.16 -3.42 10.35
C SER A 199 -22.23 -3.59 8.83
N SER A 200 -22.09 -2.50 8.09
CA SER A 200 -22.13 -2.48 6.63
C SER A 200 -21.24 -1.40 6.04
N VAL A 201 -20.89 -1.58 4.78
CA VAL A 201 -20.40 -0.49 3.91
C VAL A 201 -21.36 -0.40 2.74
N GLU A 202 -21.83 0.79 2.43
CA GLU A 202 -22.83 1.03 1.39
C GLU A 202 -22.30 2.03 0.37
N VAL A 203 -22.53 1.75 -0.92
CA VAL A 203 -22.26 2.66 -2.02
C VAL A 203 -23.54 2.84 -2.83
N ARG A 204 -24.00 4.08 -3.00
CA ARG A 204 -25.14 4.42 -3.86
C ARG A 204 -24.67 5.20 -5.08
N LEU A 205 -25.07 4.72 -6.25
CA LEU A 205 -24.95 5.37 -7.55
C LEU A 205 -26.35 5.37 -8.17
N HIS A 206 -26.70 6.29 -9.06
CA HIS A 206 -28.04 6.40 -9.65
C HIS A 206 -28.71 5.04 -9.98
N GLY A 207 -29.73 4.65 -9.19
CA GLY A 207 -30.48 3.39 -9.36
C GLY A 207 -29.77 2.10 -8.93
N GLN A 208 -28.55 2.19 -8.40
CA GLN A 208 -27.71 1.06 -8.00
C GLN A 208 -27.20 1.23 -6.57
N HIS A 209 -27.41 0.22 -5.73
CA HIS A 209 -27.00 0.24 -4.34
C HIS A 209 -26.21 -1.02 -4.01
N TRP A 210 -24.91 -0.85 -3.76
CA TRP A 210 -24.05 -1.93 -3.26
C TRP A 210 -23.96 -1.90 -1.75
N VAL A 211 -24.05 -3.07 -1.12
CA VAL A 211 -23.96 -3.24 0.33
C VAL A 211 -23.03 -4.40 0.64
N LEU A 212 -21.96 -4.12 1.38
CA LEU A 212 -21.10 -5.14 1.98
C LEU A 212 -21.66 -5.54 3.34
N ARG A 213 -22.01 -6.82 3.50
CA ARG A 213 -22.52 -7.39 4.76
C ARG A 213 -21.69 -8.57 5.20
N ARG A 214 -21.51 -8.69 6.52
CA ARG A 214 -20.81 -9.83 7.12
C ARG A 214 -21.57 -11.13 6.83
N GLU A 215 -20.84 -12.14 6.36
CA GLU A 215 -21.30 -13.53 6.31
C GLU A 215 -20.78 -14.26 7.56
N ASN A 216 -19.46 -14.36 7.70
CA ASN A 216 -18.82 -14.98 8.85
C ASN A 216 -17.65 -14.13 9.37
N THR A 217 -16.74 -14.71 10.17
CA THR A 217 -15.62 -13.98 10.78
C THR A 217 -14.60 -13.49 9.75
N ALA A 218 -14.48 -14.16 8.61
CA ALA A 218 -13.46 -13.91 7.58
C ALA A 218 -14.03 -13.46 6.23
N SER A 219 -15.34 -13.59 5.99
CA SER A 219 -15.96 -13.26 4.70
C SER A 219 -17.15 -12.32 4.80
N SER A 220 -17.48 -11.69 3.67
CA SER A 220 -18.63 -10.80 3.52
C SER A 220 -19.25 -10.92 2.15
N TRP A 221 -20.56 -10.87 2.09
CA TRP A 221 -21.31 -10.75 0.84
C TRP A 221 -21.31 -9.30 0.39
N LEU A 222 -21.00 -9.08 -0.89
CA LEU A 222 -21.41 -7.88 -1.59
C LEU A 222 -22.77 -8.16 -2.24
N LEU A 223 -23.73 -7.29 -1.94
CA LEU A 223 -25.04 -7.31 -2.55
C LEU A 223 -25.21 -6.08 -3.44
N ARG A 224 -25.88 -6.21 -4.58
CA ARG A 224 -26.39 -5.10 -5.39
C ARG A 224 -27.91 -5.16 -5.39
N ASN A 225 -28.57 -4.10 -4.93
CA ASN A 225 -30.03 -4.04 -4.84
C ASN A 225 -30.62 -5.29 -4.16
N GLU A 226 -30.02 -5.68 -3.03
CA GLU A 226 -30.35 -6.88 -2.22
C GLU A 226 -30.02 -8.25 -2.83
N GLN A 227 -29.57 -8.31 -4.09
CA GLN A 227 -29.10 -9.55 -4.72
C GLN A 227 -27.62 -9.77 -4.45
N ARG A 228 -27.21 -11.00 -4.16
CA ARG A 228 -25.78 -11.34 -4.00
C ARG A 228 -25.07 -11.22 -5.34
N VAL A 229 -23.91 -10.56 -5.34
CA VAL A 229 -23.07 -10.41 -6.54
C VAL A 229 -21.66 -10.96 -6.36
N ALA A 230 -21.15 -11.00 -5.12
CA ALA A 230 -19.89 -11.65 -4.82
C ALA A 230 -19.73 -12.03 -3.35
N LEU A 231 -18.99 -13.11 -3.08
CA LEU A 231 -18.44 -13.43 -1.75
C LEU A 231 -16.98 -13.00 -1.67
N LEU A 232 -16.65 -12.17 -0.69
CA LEU A 232 -15.33 -11.61 -0.48
C LEU A 232 -14.71 -12.26 0.76
N THR A 233 -13.54 -12.88 0.60
CA THR A 233 -12.88 -13.61 1.68
C THR A 233 -11.51 -13.02 1.97
N ARG A 234 -11.28 -12.73 3.26
CA ARG A 234 -9.99 -12.26 3.76
C ARG A 234 -8.88 -13.27 3.43
N PRO A 235 -7.73 -12.83 2.89
CA PRO A 235 -6.58 -13.71 2.71
C PRO A 235 -6.06 -14.20 4.07
N PRO A 236 -5.44 -15.39 4.14
CA PRO A 236 -4.84 -15.88 5.38
C PRO A 236 -3.75 -14.91 5.88
N ARG A 237 -3.54 -14.84 7.20
CA ARG A 237 -2.55 -13.93 7.82
C ARG A 237 -1.12 -14.07 7.25
N ARG A 238 -0.77 -15.24 6.73
CA ARG A 238 0.53 -15.54 6.11
C ARG A 238 0.31 -16.27 4.78
N PRO A 239 -0.02 -15.54 3.68
CA PRO A 239 -0.40 -16.16 2.41
C PRO A 239 0.82 -16.70 1.67
N VAL A 240 0.89 -18.00 1.39
CA VAL A 240 1.97 -18.59 0.58
C VAL A 240 2.04 -17.85 -0.76
N LEU A 241 3.23 -17.37 -1.13
CA LEU A 241 3.45 -16.68 -2.40
C LEU A 241 4.00 -17.67 -3.41
N GLU A 242 3.58 -17.51 -4.66
CA GLU A 242 4.22 -18.19 -5.78
C GLU A 242 5.72 -17.83 -5.84
N PRO A 243 6.59 -18.77 -6.25
CA PRO A 243 8.00 -18.47 -6.45
C PRO A 243 8.21 -17.23 -7.33
N GLY A 244 9.01 -16.28 -6.84
CA GLY A 244 9.28 -15.01 -7.53
C GLY A 244 8.21 -13.93 -7.39
N ALA A 245 7.07 -14.21 -6.74
CA ALA A 245 6.07 -13.18 -6.47
C ALA A 245 6.54 -12.24 -5.35
N VAL A 246 6.62 -10.95 -5.65
CA VAL A 246 6.98 -9.90 -4.68
C VAL A 246 5.74 -9.32 -4.01
N LEU A 247 4.61 -9.27 -4.72
CA LEU A 247 3.35 -8.69 -4.28
C LEU A 247 2.51 -9.70 -3.49
N LEU A 248 1.91 -9.24 -2.39
CA LEU A 248 0.89 -9.98 -1.64
C LEU A 248 -0.38 -10.16 -2.48
N PRO A 249 -1.03 -11.34 -2.40
CA PRO A 249 -2.22 -11.63 -3.18
C PRO A 249 -3.37 -10.70 -2.78
N LEU A 250 -4.29 -10.51 -3.72
CA LEU A 250 -5.57 -9.88 -3.45
C LEU A 250 -6.45 -10.80 -2.60
N ALA A 251 -7.47 -10.21 -1.96
CA ALA A 251 -8.51 -11.01 -1.32
C ALA A 251 -9.20 -11.90 -2.35
N HIS A 252 -9.62 -13.08 -1.93
CA HIS A 252 -10.34 -13.98 -2.81
C HIS A 252 -11.77 -13.47 -3.02
N VAL A 253 -12.20 -13.40 -4.27
CA VAL A 253 -13.54 -12.95 -4.66
C VAL A 253 -14.20 -14.04 -5.50
N GLN A 254 -15.33 -14.56 -5.03
CA GLN A 254 -16.19 -15.47 -5.80
C GLN A 254 -17.31 -14.64 -6.41
N TYR A 255 -17.32 -14.46 -7.72
CA TYR A 255 -18.36 -13.70 -8.42
C TYR A 255 -19.61 -14.56 -8.64
N GLU A 256 -20.78 -14.01 -8.34
CA GLU A 256 -22.08 -14.58 -8.69
C GLU A 256 -22.77 -13.80 -9.83
N SER A 257 -22.39 -12.52 -10.01
CA SER A 257 -22.84 -11.68 -11.10
C SER A 257 -21.87 -11.74 -12.30
N PRO A 258 -22.36 -11.86 -13.54
CA PRO A 258 -21.53 -11.72 -14.73
C PRO A 258 -21.24 -10.25 -15.08
N ASP A 259 -21.85 -9.29 -14.38
CA ASP A 259 -21.70 -7.86 -14.64
C ASP A 259 -20.26 -7.39 -14.35
N PRO A 260 -19.55 -6.81 -15.34
CA PRO A 260 -18.20 -6.29 -15.14
C PRO A 260 -18.10 -5.22 -14.04
N LEU A 261 -19.13 -4.39 -13.87
CA LEU A 261 -19.13 -3.35 -12.84
C LEU A 261 -19.22 -3.96 -11.44
N ASP A 262 -20.00 -5.03 -11.27
CA ASP A 262 -20.07 -5.75 -9.99
C ASP A 262 -18.72 -6.39 -9.65
N ALA A 263 -17.98 -6.88 -10.65
CA ALA A 263 -16.65 -7.43 -10.44
C ALA A 263 -15.63 -6.36 -10.00
N VAL A 264 -15.62 -5.20 -10.67
CA VAL A 264 -14.79 -4.04 -10.28
C VAL A 264 -15.17 -3.57 -8.88
N MET A 265 -16.46 -3.42 -8.58
CA MET A 265 -16.94 -3.04 -7.25
C MET A 265 -16.53 -4.06 -6.18
N ALA A 266 -16.67 -5.36 -6.45
CA ALA A 266 -16.23 -6.40 -5.51
C ALA A 266 -14.75 -6.26 -5.15
N GLN A 267 -13.88 -6.01 -6.14
CA GLN A 267 -12.47 -5.77 -5.89
C GLN A 267 -12.21 -4.48 -5.09
N VAL A 268 -12.92 -3.38 -5.39
CA VAL A 268 -12.86 -2.13 -4.61
C VAL A 268 -13.19 -2.40 -3.14
N PHE A 269 -14.30 -3.11 -2.88
CA PHE A 269 -14.70 -3.42 -1.52
C PHE A 269 -13.68 -4.32 -0.81
N ALA A 270 -13.14 -5.31 -1.51
CA ALA A 270 -12.17 -6.25 -0.95
C ALA A 270 -10.87 -5.59 -0.50
N VAL A 271 -10.43 -4.55 -1.22
CA VAL A 271 -9.14 -3.90 -0.98
C VAL A 271 -9.25 -2.69 -0.06
N ALA A 272 -10.38 -1.98 -0.10
CA ALA A 272 -10.59 -0.74 0.65
C ALA A 272 -11.23 -0.94 2.02
N PHE A 273 -12.05 -1.98 2.22
CA PHE A 273 -12.83 -2.14 3.44
C PHE A 273 -12.54 -3.44 4.19
N GLY A 274 -12.86 -3.44 5.48
CA GLY A 274 -12.78 -4.64 6.32
C GLY A 274 -13.79 -5.69 5.88
N LEU A 275 -13.42 -6.97 6.03
CA LEU A 275 -14.25 -8.12 5.71
C LEU A 275 -14.48 -8.97 6.96
N GLY A 276 -15.67 -9.54 7.05
CA GLY A 276 -16.10 -10.39 8.15
C GLY A 276 -16.35 -9.61 9.42
N ASP A 277 -15.61 -9.90 10.48
CA ASP A 277 -15.76 -9.21 11.76
C ASP A 277 -15.34 -7.72 11.71
N THR A 278 -14.56 -7.34 10.71
CA THR A 278 -14.10 -5.95 10.50
C THR A 278 -14.95 -5.19 9.48
N THR A 279 -16.03 -5.76 8.96
CA THR A 279 -16.98 -5.04 8.10
C THR A 279 -17.47 -3.77 8.78
N GLY A 280 -17.60 -2.70 7.99
CA GLY A 280 -17.92 -1.34 8.45
C GLY A 280 -16.70 -0.43 8.67
N TYR A 281 -15.47 -0.93 8.53
CA TYR A 281 -14.25 -0.13 8.57
C TYR A 281 -13.61 0.03 7.19
N ALA A 282 -12.92 1.15 6.97
CA ALA A 282 -11.96 1.28 5.89
C ALA A 282 -10.56 0.82 6.32
N ARG A 283 -9.80 0.28 5.37
CA ARG A 283 -8.44 -0.25 5.50
C ARG A 283 -7.39 0.79 5.11
N PHE A 284 -7.65 2.05 5.41
CA PHE A 284 -6.70 3.15 5.26
C PHE A 284 -6.12 3.52 6.62
N ARG A 285 -4.94 4.13 6.59
CA ARG A 285 -4.34 4.68 7.81
C ARG A 285 -5.09 5.97 8.16
N ALA A 286 -5.60 6.06 9.40
CA ALA A 286 -6.12 7.32 9.90
C ALA A 286 -4.96 8.31 9.99
N GLU A 287 -5.08 9.44 9.28
CA GLU A 287 -4.01 10.43 9.25
C GLU A 287 -4.08 11.26 10.53
N ARG A 288 -2.98 11.33 11.29
CA ARG A 288 -2.94 12.09 12.55
C ARG A 288 -2.74 13.60 12.33
N GLN A 289 -2.27 14.09 11.17
CA GLN A 289 -2.24 15.54 10.81
C GLN A 289 -1.61 15.90 9.42
N ARG A 290 -2.24 16.88 8.71
CA ARG A 290 -1.79 17.93 7.72
C ARG A 290 -1.45 17.54 6.25
N PRO A 291 -1.55 18.43 5.21
CA PRO A 291 -1.69 19.91 5.17
C PRO A 291 -2.93 20.48 4.39
N VAL A 292 -3.04 21.83 4.35
CA VAL A 292 -4.20 22.70 4.00
C VAL A 292 -4.57 22.77 2.50
N HIS A 293 -3.85 22.10 1.60
CA HIS A 293 -4.09 22.24 0.16
C HIS A 293 -4.91 21.06 -0.39
N GLY A 294 -6.13 21.37 -0.86
CA GLY A 294 -7.13 20.42 -1.35
C GLY A 294 -6.83 19.79 -2.72
N GLY A 295 -5.66 19.16 -2.86
CA GLY A 295 -5.32 18.30 -3.99
C GLY A 295 -5.32 16.81 -3.62
N GLU A 296 -5.14 15.91 -4.60
CA GLU A 296 -4.81 14.51 -4.31
C GLU A 296 -3.55 14.47 -3.41
N PRO A 297 -3.49 13.60 -2.40
CA PRO A 297 -2.28 13.46 -1.60
C PRO A 297 -1.13 13.01 -2.50
N ILE A 298 -0.21 13.92 -2.78
CA ILE A 298 1.13 13.60 -3.29
C ILE A 298 2.07 13.93 -2.13
N ALA A 299 3.00 13.04 -1.81
CA ALA A 299 3.99 13.33 -0.79
C ALA A 299 4.75 14.61 -1.17
N THR A 300 4.82 15.57 -0.26
CA THR A 300 5.59 16.81 -0.46
C THR A 300 7.10 16.52 -0.55
N ASP A 301 7.87 17.39 -1.20
CA ASP A 301 9.36 17.29 -1.31
C ASP A 301 10.04 17.08 0.06
N ALA A 302 9.45 17.58 1.16
CA ALA A 302 9.94 17.40 2.53
C ALA A 302 10.02 15.93 3.01
N GLY A 303 9.35 14.99 2.32
CA GLY A 303 9.38 13.57 2.60
C GLY A 303 10.09 12.73 1.53
N TRP A 304 10.64 13.34 0.49
CA TRP A 304 11.11 12.66 -0.72
C TRP A 304 12.19 11.58 -0.44
N ASP A 305 13.08 11.83 0.51
CA ASP A 305 14.19 10.94 0.92
C ASP A 305 13.82 9.99 2.07
N ARG A 306 12.57 9.97 2.51
CA ARG A 306 12.11 9.11 3.61
C ARG A 306 11.60 7.76 3.09
N PRO A 307 11.60 6.71 3.92
CA PRO A 307 10.92 5.47 3.58
C PRO A 307 9.44 5.70 3.27
N TRP A 308 8.96 5.02 2.23
CA TRP A 308 7.55 4.94 1.89
C TRP A 308 7.15 3.47 1.83
N PHE A 309 6.38 3.01 2.81
CA PHE A 309 5.94 1.62 2.87
C PHE A 309 4.51 1.49 2.35
N THR A 310 4.28 0.50 1.50
CA THR A 310 2.94 0.20 0.95
C THR A 310 2.27 -0.98 1.65
N ASN A 311 3.04 -1.77 2.41
CA ASN A 311 2.63 -3.06 2.99
C ASN A 311 2.04 -4.01 1.94
N LEU A 312 2.58 -3.97 0.71
CA LEU A 312 2.18 -4.83 -0.40
C LEU A 312 3.16 -5.98 -0.66
N GLY A 313 4.30 -6.03 0.04
CA GLY A 313 5.27 -7.13 -0.03
C GLY A 313 5.39 -7.87 1.31
N ARG A 314 6.20 -8.94 1.35
CA ARG A 314 6.49 -9.69 2.60
C ARG A 314 7.71 -9.20 3.37
N GLY A 315 8.64 -8.54 2.69
CA GLY A 315 9.92 -8.17 3.26
C GLY A 315 9.84 -6.97 4.19
N SER A 316 10.82 -6.84 5.08
CA SER A 316 11.01 -5.64 5.92
C SER A 316 11.24 -4.35 5.12
N ASP A 317 11.59 -4.46 3.83
CA ASP A 317 11.67 -3.29 2.96
C ASP A 317 10.30 -2.77 2.58
N ASP A 318 9.28 -3.62 2.52
CA ASP A 318 7.94 -3.24 2.04
C ASP A 318 6.96 -2.92 3.17
N ASN A 319 7.33 -3.20 4.41
CA ASN A 319 6.46 -3.12 5.57
C ASN A 319 7.01 -2.21 6.66
N GLU A 320 6.15 -1.36 7.22
CA GLU A 320 6.48 -0.61 8.43
C GLU A 320 6.74 -1.55 9.61
N PRO A 321 7.66 -1.23 10.53
CA PRO A 321 7.77 -1.94 11.80
C PRO A 321 6.42 -1.97 12.53
N GLY A 322 5.87 -3.16 12.74
CA GLY A 322 4.55 -3.36 13.35
C GLY A 322 3.35 -3.14 12.41
N GLY A 323 3.57 -2.69 11.18
CA GLY A 323 2.51 -2.42 10.21
C GLY A 323 2.05 -3.67 9.47
N GLY A 324 0.76 -3.97 9.52
CA GLY A 324 0.13 -4.99 8.67
C GLY A 324 -0.40 -4.43 7.35
N ASP A 325 -0.73 -5.31 6.41
CA ASP A 325 -1.44 -5.01 5.15
C ASP A 325 -2.92 -4.59 5.38
N GLY A 326 -3.28 -4.16 6.58
CA GLY A 326 -4.64 -3.84 7.00
C GLY A 326 -5.54 -5.04 7.29
N TRP A 327 -5.02 -6.28 7.32
CA TRP A 327 -5.74 -7.46 7.80
C TRP A 327 -5.33 -7.91 9.22
N GLY A 328 -4.25 -7.36 9.77
CA GLY A 328 -3.66 -7.64 11.10
C GLY A 328 -4.03 -6.64 12.20
N ALA A 329 -3.40 -6.77 13.38
CA ALA A 329 -3.80 -6.27 14.71
C ALA A 329 -4.25 -4.80 14.84
N ASP A 330 -3.86 -3.91 13.92
CA ASP A 330 -4.27 -2.50 13.94
C ASP A 330 -5.70 -2.26 13.38
N GLY A 331 -6.32 -3.33 12.89
CA GLY A 331 -7.67 -3.35 12.31
C GLY A 331 -8.78 -3.80 13.27
N GLY A 332 -8.49 -3.98 14.55
CA GLY A 332 -9.51 -4.27 15.55
C GLY A 332 -8.94 -4.16 16.96
N ASP A 333 -9.47 -3.22 17.74
CA ASP A 333 -9.32 -3.26 19.19
C ASP A 333 -9.63 -4.66 19.68
N SER A 334 -8.59 -5.35 20.11
CA SER A 334 -8.68 -6.46 21.04
C SER A 334 -8.57 -5.82 22.42
N GLY A 335 -9.65 -5.19 22.84
CA GLY A 335 -9.67 -4.35 24.04
C GLY A 335 -11.08 -4.08 24.50
N ASP A 336 -11.91 -5.12 24.64
CA ASP A 336 -13.06 -5.05 25.52
C ASP A 336 -13.21 -6.37 26.28
N SER A 337 -12.81 -6.33 27.55
CA SER A 337 -13.16 -7.31 28.58
C SER A 337 -13.15 -6.56 29.90
N GLY A 338 -14.11 -5.65 30.06
CA GLY A 338 -14.58 -5.24 31.38
C GLY A 338 -15.58 -6.27 31.93
N GLY A 339 -15.45 -6.56 33.21
CA GLY A 339 -16.30 -7.44 34.01
C GLY A 339 -15.42 -8.24 34.97
N GLY A 340 -15.28 -7.89 36.25
CA GLY A 340 -16.33 -7.64 37.22
C GLY A 340 -16.26 -8.78 38.22
N GLY A 341 -15.74 -8.51 39.41
CA GLY A 341 -15.57 -9.50 40.48
C GLY A 341 -15.34 -8.78 41.81
N ASP A 342 -16.45 -8.48 42.49
CA ASP A 342 -16.47 -8.13 43.91
C ASP A 342 -16.17 -9.37 44.77
N GLY A 343 -15.60 -9.14 45.96
CA GLY A 343 -15.38 -10.12 47.04
C GLY A 343 -13.89 -10.28 47.33
N GLY A 344 -13.34 -9.67 48.38
CA GLY A 344 -13.55 -10.04 49.78
C GLY A 344 -12.27 -10.76 50.23
N GLY A 345 -11.37 -10.13 50.98
CA GLY A 345 -11.37 -10.20 52.44
C GLY A 345 -9.98 -10.69 52.90
N ASP A 346 -9.48 -10.06 53.96
CA ASP A 346 -8.46 -10.50 54.93
C ASP A 346 -7.07 -10.92 54.40
N GLY A 347 -5.92 -10.46 54.91
CA GLY A 347 -5.57 -10.15 56.29
C GLY A 347 -4.27 -10.90 56.63
N GLY A 348 -3.27 -10.22 57.18
CA GLY A 348 -2.01 -10.79 57.69
C GLY A 348 -0.86 -10.75 56.68
N GLY A 349 0.36 -10.36 57.01
CA GLY A 349 1.01 -10.18 58.30
C GLY A 349 2.44 -10.73 58.21
N GLY A 350 3.42 -9.93 58.62
CA GLY A 350 4.83 -10.33 58.82
C GLY A 350 5.67 -10.43 57.54
N GLY A 351 6.93 -10.07 57.51
CA GLY A 351 7.84 -9.61 58.54
C GLY A 351 9.23 -9.44 57.91
N ASP A 352 9.94 -8.42 58.40
CA ASP A 352 11.37 -8.32 58.71
C ASP A 352 12.47 -8.97 57.85
N GLY A 353 13.51 -8.15 57.64
CA GLY A 353 14.92 -8.55 57.51
C GLY A 353 15.41 -8.69 56.07
N GLY A 354 16.52 -8.11 55.62
CA GLY A 354 17.67 -7.51 56.30
C GLY A 354 18.95 -7.89 55.54
N GLY A 355 19.93 -6.98 55.50
CA GLY A 355 21.32 -7.22 55.02
C GLY A 355 21.49 -7.16 53.50
N GLY A 356 22.26 -6.22 52.93
CA GLY A 356 23.75 -6.19 52.91
C GLY A 356 24.22 -6.82 51.57
N GLY A 357 25.03 -6.24 50.70
CA GLY A 357 26.17 -5.31 50.81
C GLY A 357 27.32 -5.92 49.98
N GLY A 358 27.92 -5.16 49.04
CA GLY A 358 29.18 -5.45 48.31
C GLY A 358 29.15 -6.67 47.36
N ASP A 359 29.69 -6.66 46.14
CA ASP A 359 30.62 -5.79 45.41
C ASP A 359 30.16 -5.63 43.94
#